data_AF-A0A1Y4J5U3-F1
#
_entry.id   AF-A0A1Y4J5U3-F1
#
_cell.length_a   1.000
_cell.length_b   1.000
_cell.length_c   1.000
_cell.angle_alpha   90.00
_cell.angle_beta   90.00
_cell.angle_gamma   90.00
#
_symmetry.space_group_name_H-M   'P 1'
#
loop_
_entity.id
_entity.type
_entity.pdbx_description
1 polymer ?
#
loop_
_entity_poly.entity_id
_entity_poly.type
_entity_poly.pdbx_seq_one_letter_code
_entity_poly.pdbx_strand_id
1 'polypeptide(L)'
;MKERMPFVVDIVIGVVLIAVGLVMRVEYYNTMVFAAGVGLVSAGTVHLARVIYWQAPQRQAAYQARKQEAHINAVDERKQFLRMKAGHIAYQIMLIVLFGVALVLALARAQAWVILMVFLLTVFQWVIGVVVFRILEKRM
;
A
#
# COMPACT_ATOMS: atom_id res chain seq x y z
N MET A 1 -4.27 23.91 7.49
CA MET A 1 -5.43 22.99 7.69
C MET A 1 -5.68 22.08 6.50
N LYS A 2 -5.54 22.55 5.24
CA LYS A 2 -5.78 21.76 4.01
C LYS A 2 -4.99 20.43 3.91
N GLU A 3 -3.75 20.39 4.41
CA GLU A 3 -2.91 19.17 4.40
C GLU A 3 -3.36 18.08 5.38
N ARG A 4 -4.12 18.43 6.43
CA ARG A 4 -4.59 17.47 7.45
C ARG A 4 -5.98 16.93 7.15
N MET A 5 -6.73 17.68 6.35
CA MET A 5 -8.11 17.40 5.98
C MET A 5 -8.37 16.00 5.39
N PRO A 6 -7.56 15.48 4.45
CA PRO A 6 -7.82 14.14 3.90
C PRO A 6 -7.72 13.05 4.98
N PHE A 7 -6.73 13.12 5.87
CA PHE A 7 -6.56 12.13 6.94
C PHE A 7 -7.68 12.20 7.98
N VAL A 8 -8.21 13.40 8.25
CA VAL A 8 -9.37 13.56 9.14
C VAL A 8 -10.61 12.93 8.49
N VAL A 9 -10.81 13.12 7.18
CA VAL A 9 -11.90 12.47 6.45
C VAL A 9 -11.78 10.94 6.51
N ASP A 10 -10.58 10.39 6.32
CA ASP A 10 -10.33 8.95 6.44
C ASP A 10 -10.70 8.41 7.83
N ILE A 11 -10.34 9.14 8.90
CA ILE A 11 -10.70 8.79 10.27
C ILE A 11 -12.21 8.82 10.46
N VAL A 12 -12.90 9.87 9.99
CA VAL A 12 -14.36 9.96 10.14
C VAL A 12 -15.07 8.82 9.42
N ILE A 13 -14.67 8.54 8.17
CA ILE A 13 -15.22 7.41 7.40
C ILE A 13 -14.94 6.09 8.13
N GLY A 14 -13.73 5.91 8.65
CA GLY A 14 -13.36 4.72 9.43
C GLY A 14 -14.23 4.54 10.68
N VAL A 15 -14.50 5.61 11.43
CA VAL A 15 -15.39 5.57 12.62
C VAL A 15 -16.82 5.20 12.23
N VAL A 16 -17.34 5.73 11.12
CA VAL A 16 -18.66 5.36 10.60
C VAL A 16 -18.71 3.87 10.25
N LEU A 17 -17.69 3.34 9.58
CA LEU A 17 -17.62 1.92 9.24
C LEU A 17 -17.53 1.03 10.49
N ILE A 18 -16.79 1.43 11.52
CA ILE A 18 -16.75 0.72 12.80
C ILE A 18 -18.16 0.64 13.41
N ALA A 19 -18.86 1.78 13.46
CA ALA A 19 -20.23 1.82 14.01
C ALA A 19 -21.20 0.96 13.20
N VAL A 20 -21.12 1.00 11.86
CA VAL A 20 -21.94 0.17 10.97
C VAL A 20 -21.61 -1.32 11.14
N GLY A 21 -20.33 -1.67 11.28
CA GLY A 21 -19.88 -3.02 11.61
C GLY A 21 -20.58 -3.52 12.87
N LEU A 22 -20.45 -2.80 13.98
CA LEU A 22 -21.03 -3.19 15.27
C LEU A 22 -22.55 -3.37 15.26
N VAL A 23 -23.28 -2.62 14.43
CA VAL A 23 -24.75 -2.70 14.33
C VAL A 23 -25.21 -3.82 13.38
N MET A 24 -24.35 -4.25 12.45
CA MET A 24 -24.69 -5.32 11.51
C MET A 24 -24.83 -6.67 12.21
N ARG A 25 -25.98 -7.32 11.98
CA ARG A 25 -26.30 -8.66 12.52
C ARG A 25 -25.79 -9.81 11.64
N VAL A 26 -25.24 -9.51 10.47
CA VAL A 26 -24.69 -10.53 9.57
C VAL A 26 -23.21 -10.72 9.92
N GLU A 27 -22.89 -11.78 10.65
CA GLU A 27 -21.55 -12.05 11.22
C GLU A 27 -20.42 -11.97 10.17
N TYR A 28 -20.66 -12.49 8.97
CA TYR A 28 -19.69 -12.48 7.87
C TYR A 28 -19.29 -11.05 7.46
N TYR A 29 -20.27 -10.16 7.25
CA TYR A 29 -20.01 -8.79 6.80
C TYR A 29 -19.65 -7.84 7.93
N ASN A 30 -20.17 -8.08 9.14
CA ASN A 30 -19.85 -7.29 10.33
C ASN A 30 -18.33 -7.23 10.55
N THR A 31 -17.69 -8.39 10.63
CA THR A 31 -16.25 -8.48 10.90
C THR A 31 -15.41 -7.78 9.81
N MET A 32 -15.78 -7.94 8.54
CA MET A 32 -15.06 -7.30 7.42
C MET A 32 -15.20 -5.78 7.46
N VAL A 33 -16.41 -5.25 7.67
CA VAL A 33 -16.68 -3.81 7.71
C VAL A 33 -16.05 -3.16 8.95
N PHE A 34 -16.12 -3.84 10.09
CA PHE A 34 -15.45 -3.41 11.31
C PHE A 34 -13.92 -3.34 11.11
N ALA A 35 -13.31 -4.40 10.57
CA ALA A 35 -11.88 -4.45 10.31
C ALA A 35 -11.43 -3.37 9.30
N ALA A 36 -12.22 -3.13 8.25
CA ALA A 36 -11.97 -2.06 7.29
C ALA A 36 -12.00 -0.67 7.98
N GLY A 37 -12.98 -0.44 8.86
CA GLY A 37 -13.07 0.78 9.64
C GLY A 37 -11.87 0.99 10.57
N VAL A 38 -11.44 -0.04 11.29
CA VAL A 38 -10.22 0.00 12.12
C VAL A 38 -8.97 0.29 11.28
N GLY A 39 -8.86 -0.31 10.09
CA GLY A 39 -7.77 -0.06 9.17
C GLY A 39 -7.68 1.41 8.75
N LEU A 40 -8.81 2.02 8.40
CA LEU A 40 -8.85 3.44 8.01
C LEU A 40 -8.54 4.37 9.18
N VAL A 41 -9.10 4.14 10.36
CA VAL A 41 -8.82 4.96 11.55
C VAL A 41 -7.34 4.88 11.93
N SER A 42 -6.76 3.69 11.96
CA SER A 42 -5.35 3.51 12.32
C SER A 42 -4.41 4.18 11.31
N ALA A 43 -4.65 3.98 10.00
CA ALA A 43 -3.87 4.63 8.96
C ALA A 43 -3.97 6.16 9.04
N GLY A 44 -5.19 6.70 9.09
CA GLY A 44 -5.44 8.14 9.16
C GLY A 44 -4.80 8.77 10.41
N THR A 45 -4.88 8.09 11.56
CA THR A 45 -4.28 8.55 12.82
C THR A 45 -2.76 8.60 12.74
N VAL A 46 -2.12 7.54 12.22
CA VAL A 46 -0.65 7.50 12.07
C VAL A 46 -0.17 8.60 11.12
N HIS A 47 -0.86 8.79 9.99
CA HIS A 47 -0.53 9.85 9.04
C HIS A 47 -0.72 11.25 9.65
N LEU A 48 -1.82 11.48 10.36
CA LEU A 48 -2.10 12.75 11.03
C LEU A 48 -1.07 13.04 12.13
N ALA A 49 -0.72 12.05 12.95
CA ALA A 49 0.31 12.17 13.96
C ALA A 49 1.67 12.52 13.34
N ARG A 50 2.05 11.86 12.24
CA ARG A 50 3.27 12.19 11.49
C ARG A 50 3.27 13.63 10.99
N VAL A 51 2.16 14.10 10.41
CA VAL A 51 2.04 15.49 9.93
C VAL A 51 2.20 16.49 11.08
N ILE A 52 1.49 16.27 12.20
CA ILE A 52 1.58 17.13 13.38
C ILE A 52 3.00 17.13 13.94
N TYR A 53 3.63 15.96 14.04
CA TYR A 53 5.00 15.79 14.53
C TYR A 53 6.02 16.62 13.74
N TRP A 54 5.90 16.66 12.40
CA TRP A 54 6.83 17.38 11.52
C TRP A 54 6.50 18.87 11.35
N GLN A 55 5.24 19.27 11.56
CA GLN A 55 4.83 20.67 11.52
C GLN A 55 5.17 21.45 12.81
N ALA A 56 5.58 20.78 13.89
CA ALA A 56 5.96 21.42 15.13
C ALA A 56 7.16 22.39 14.92
N PRO A 57 7.09 23.64 15.43
CA PRO A 57 8.12 24.66 15.20
C PRO A 57 9.51 24.23 15.69
N GLN A 58 9.57 23.47 16.80
CA GLN A 58 10.80 22.90 17.36
C GLN A 58 11.56 21.99 16.38
N ARG A 59 10.90 21.44 15.35
CA ARG A 59 11.47 20.48 14.39
C ARG A 59 11.55 21.01 12.96
N GLN A 60 11.24 22.28 12.73
CA GLN A 60 11.29 22.86 11.38
C GLN A 60 12.69 22.76 10.77
N ALA A 61 13.76 23.01 11.54
CA ALA A 61 15.13 22.87 11.05
C ALA A 61 15.45 21.43 10.60
N ALA A 62 15.10 20.44 11.43
CA ALA A 62 15.27 19.02 11.08
C ALA A 62 14.39 18.60 9.89
N TYR A 63 13.18 19.16 9.77
CA TYR A 63 12.29 18.92 8.63
C TYR A 63 12.87 19.47 7.33
N GLN A 64 13.42 20.69 7.33
CA GLN A 64 14.04 21.30 6.16
C GLN A 64 15.31 20.54 5.73
N ALA A 65 16.16 20.13 6.70
CA ALA A 65 17.32 19.30 6.41
C ALA A 65 16.92 17.99 5.72
N ARG A 66 15.89 17.29 6.24
CA ARG A 66 15.34 16.09 5.59
C ARG A 66 14.79 16.35 4.20
N LYS A 67 14.14 17.49 3.98
CA LYS A 67 13.60 17.89 2.67
C LYS A 67 14.74 18.11 1.66
N GLN A 68 15.82 18.75 2.10
CA GLN A 68 17.01 18.96 1.29
C GLN A 68 17.71 17.64 0.95
N GLU A 69 17.92 16.77 1.93
CA GLU A 69 18.46 15.42 1.69
C GLU A 69 17.57 14.61 0.75
N ALA A 70 16.25 14.67 0.91
CA ALA A 70 15.32 13.99 0.03
C ALA A 70 15.41 14.50 -1.42
N HIS A 71 15.60 15.80 -1.61
CA HIS A 71 15.81 16.39 -2.93
C HIS A 71 17.12 15.91 -3.56
N ILE A 72 18.23 15.97 -2.83
CA ILE A 72 19.53 15.46 -3.28
C ILE A 72 19.40 13.98 -3.68
N ASN A 73 18.78 13.17 -2.84
CA ASN A 73 18.59 11.74 -3.08
C ASN A 73 17.63 11.43 -4.23
N ALA A 74 16.75 12.36 -4.60
CA ALA A 74 15.82 12.20 -5.71
C ALA A 74 16.50 12.48 -7.05
N VAL A 75 17.47 13.38 -7.09
CA VAL A 75 18.23 13.76 -8.30
C VAL A 75 19.47 12.88 -8.49
N ASP A 76 20.00 12.29 -7.41
CA ASP A 76 21.14 11.37 -7.46
C ASP A 76 20.86 10.16 -8.39
N GLU A 77 21.57 10.14 -9.51
CA GLU A 77 21.47 9.12 -10.57
C GLU A 77 21.71 7.70 -10.03
N ARG A 78 22.66 7.52 -9.11
CA ARG A 78 22.95 6.22 -8.51
C ARG A 78 21.74 5.72 -7.74
N LYS A 79 21.08 6.60 -6.98
CA LYS A 79 19.88 6.24 -6.19
C LYS A 79 18.68 5.99 -7.09
N GLN A 80 18.55 6.72 -8.20
CA GLN A 80 17.52 6.44 -9.20
C GLN A 80 17.72 5.06 -9.84
N PHE A 81 18.93 4.73 -10.26
CA PHE A 81 19.26 3.42 -10.82
C PHE A 81 19.00 2.29 -9.82
N LEU A 82 19.45 2.44 -8.57
CA LEU A 82 19.20 1.46 -7.51
C LEU A 82 17.71 1.26 -7.25
N ARG A 83 16.90 2.33 -7.31
CA ARG A 83 15.44 2.24 -7.13
C ARG A 83 14.77 1.48 -8.28
N MET A 84 15.19 1.74 -9.52
CA MET A 84 14.69 1.00 -10.69
C MET A 84 15.05 -0.48 -10.60
N LYS A 85 16.31 -0.80 -10.26
CA LYS A 85 16.78 -2.17 -10.09
C LYS A 85 16.07 -2.88 -8.93
N ALA A 86 15.89 -2.21 -7.80
CA ALA A 86 15.16 -2.74 -6.66
C ALA A 86 13.71 -3.05 -7.01
N GLY A 87 13.04 -2.17 -7.77
CA GLY A 87 11.68 -2.43 -8.26
C GLY A 87 11.59 -3.67 -9.14
N HIS A 88 12.55 -3.86 -10.06
CA HIS A 88 12.61 -5.05 -10.90
C HIS A 88 12.86 -6.33 -10.09
N ILE A 89 13.81 -6.30 -9.15
CA ILE A 89 14.12 -7.44 -8.27
C ILE A 89 12.90 -7.77 -7.40
N ALA A 90 12.25 -6.77 -6.80
CA ALA A 90 11.07 -6.97 -5.96
C ALA A 90 9.91 -7.59 -6.77
N TYR A 91 9.72 -7.15 -8.02
CA TYR A 91 8.73 -7.74 -8.92
C TYR A 91 9.02 -9.23 -9.20
N GLN A 92 10.28 -9.60 -9.48
CA GLN A 92 10.68 -10.99 -9.69
C GLN A 92 10.44 -11.84 -8.42
N ILE A 93 10.86 -11.33 -7.26
CA ILE A 93 10.63 -12.01 -5.97
C ILE A 93 9.14 -12.22 -5.74
N MET A 94 8.32 -11.19 -5.94
CA MET A 94 6.86 -11.27 -5.74
C MET A 94 6.23 -12.33 -6.64
N LEU A 95 6.65 -12.41 -7.90
CA LEU A 95 6.16 -13.42 -8.83
C LEU A 95 6.48 -14.83 -8.32
N ILE A 96 7.71 -15.08 -7.86
CA ILE A 96 8.10 -16.36 -7.24
C ILE A 96 7.28 -16.66 -6.00
N VAL A 97 7.09 -15.67 -5.12
CA VAL A 97 6.30 -15.81 -3.89
C VAL A 97 4.85 -16.18 -4.22
N LEU A 98 4.21 -15.51 -5.18
CA LEU A 98 2.83 -15.81 -5.56
C LEU A 98 2.69 -17.23 -6.14
N PHE A 99 3.63 -17.67 -6.98
CA PHE A 99 3.66 -19.06 -7.44
C PHE A 99 3.89 -20.05 -6.29
N GLY A 100 4.77 -19.72 -5.35
CA GLY A 100 5.01 -20.53 -4.15
C GLY A 100 3.76 -20.65 -3.27
N VAL A 101 3.02 -19.56 -3.07
CA VAL A 101 1.75 -19.56 -2.34
C VAL A 101 0.71 -20.42 -3.07
N ALA A 102 0.57 -20.27 -4.39
CA ALA A 102 -0.34 -21.09 -5.18
C ALA A 102 -0.01 -22.59 -5.07
N LEU A 103 1.28 -22.96 -5.09
CA LEU A 103 1.74 -24.32 -4.91
C LEU A 103 1.40 -24.87 -3.52
N VAL A 104 1.67 -24.11 -2.46
CA VAL A 104 1.35 -24.51 -1.07
C VAL A 104 -0.16 -24.71 -0.91
N LEU A 105 -0.98 -23.82 -1.46
CA LEU A 105 -2.44 -23.96 -1.44
C LEU A 105 -2.91 -25.21 -2.19
N ALA A 106 -2.30 -25.53 -3.33
CA ALA A 106 -2.59 -26.75 -4.08
C ALA A 106 -2.22 -28.02 -3.29
N LEU A 107 -1.04 -28.04 -2.67
CA LEU A 107 -0.60 -29.16 -1.81
C LEU A 107 -1.49 -29.33 -0.58
N ALA A 108 -1.96 -28.22 0.00
CA ALA A 108 -2.89 -28.21 1.12
C ALA A 108 -4.34 -28.59 0.73
N ARG A 109 -4.60 -28.91 -0.54
CA ARG A 109 -5.94 -29.20 -1.08
C ARG A 109 -6.95 -28.09 -0.79
N ALA A 110 -6.50 -26.84 -0.87
CA ALA A 110 -7.37 -25.68 -0.76
C ALA A 110 -8.44 -25.69 -1.87
N GLN A 111 -9.53 -24.96 -1.65
CA GLN A 111 -10.61 -24.85 -2.61
C GLN A 111 -10.10 -24.30 -3.95
N ALA A 112 -10.51 -24.92 -5.06
CA ALA A 112 -9.99 -24.63 -6.39
C ALA A 112 -10.13 -23.15 -6.79
N TRP A 113 -11.20 -22.47 -6.37
CA TRP A 113 -11.41 -21.06 -6.66
C TRP A 113 -10.39 -20.14 -5.95
N VAL A 114 -9.91 -20.52 -4.76
CA VAL A 114 -8.87 -19.75 -4.03
C VAL A 114 -7.55 -19.83 -4.78
N ILE A 115 -7.18 -21.04 -5.23
CA ILE A 115 -5.97 -21.27 -6.03
C ILE A 115 -6.06 -20.50 -7.35
N LEU A 116 -7.22 -20.56 -8.01
CA LEU A 116 -7.48 -19.82 -9.25
C LEU A 116 -7.34 -18.31 -9.05
N MET A 117 -7.86 -17.76 -7.94
CA MET A 117 -7.74 -16.33 -7.64
C MET A 117 -6.29 -15.90 -7.48
N VAL A 118 -5.47 -16.65 -6.73
CA VAL A 118 -4.04 -16.37 -6.59
C VAL A 118 -3.33 -16.48 -7.94
N PHE A 119 -3.65 -17.49 -8.74
CA PHE A 119 -3.08 -17.66 -10.08
C PHE A 119 -3.41 -16.50 -11.02
N LEU A 120 -4.67 -16.06 -11.04
CA LEU A 120 -5.10 -14.90 -11.83
C LEU A 120 -4.40 -13.61 -11.38
N LEU A 121 -4.19 -13.42 -10.08
CA LEU A 121 -3.41 -12.29 -9.56
C LEU A 121 -1.95 -12.33 -10.06
N THR A 122 -1.33 -13.50 -10.11
CA THR A 122 0.02 -13.67 -10.66
C THR A 122 0.08 -13.31 -12.15
N VAL A 123 -0.88 -13.79 -12.94
CA VAL A 123 -0.98 -13.47 -14.37
C VAL A 123 -1.20 -11.96 -14.56
N PHE A 124 -2.11 -11.38 -13.79
CA PHE A 124 -2.40 -9.95 -13.83
C PHE A 124 -1.17 -9.10 -13.51
N GLN A 125 -0.43 -9.44 -12.44
CA GLN A 125 0.83 -8.79 -12.10
C GLN A 125 1.82 -8.85 -13.26
N TRP A 126 1.92 -10.01 -13.92
CA TRP A 126 2.80 -10.18 -15.07
C TRP A 126 2.39 -9.31 -16.27
N VAL A 127 1.09 -9.30 -16.61
CA VAL A 127 0.54 -8.48 -17.69
C VAL A 127 0.79 -7.00 -17.42
N ILE A 128 0.53 -6.51 -16.21
CA ILE A 128 0.81 -5.11 -15.84
C ILE A 128 2.29 -4.80 -16.02
N GLY A 129 3.19 -5.67 -15.54
CA GLY A 129 4.63 -5.47 -15.70
C GLY A 129 5.03 -5.26 -17.17
N VAL A 130 4.52 -6.10 -18.06
CA VAL A 130 4.76 -6.00 -19.51
C VAL A 130 4.15 -4.74 -20.11
N VAL A 131 2.89 -4.43 -19.78
CA VAL A 131 2.18 -3.26 -20.31
C VAL A 131 2.87 -1.96 -19.87
N VAL A 132 3.20 -1.84 -18.58
CA VAL A 132 3.90 -0.69 -18.02
C VAL A 132 5.25 -0.52 -18.71
N PHE A 133 6.03 -1.60 -18.87
CA PHE A 133 7.31 -1.55 -19.59
C PHE A 133 7.14 -0.99 -21.01
N ARG A 134 6.18 -1.51 -21.79
CA ARG A 134 5.90 -1.03 -23.16
C ARG A 134 5.44 0.43 -23.21
N ILE A 135 4.68 0.89 -22.22
CA ILE A 135 4.27 2.30 -22.14
C ILE A 135 5.48 3.19 -21.86
N LEU A 136 6.35 2.76 -20.94
CA LEU A 136 7.56 3.51 -20.59
C LEU A 136 8.54 3.55 -21.78
N GLU A 137 8.74 2.44 -22.47
CA GLU A 137 9.57 2.34 -23.68
C GLU A 137 9.10 3.25 -24.81
N LYS A 138 7.79 3.52 -24.92
CA LYS A 138 7.26 4.44 -25.94
C LYS A 138 7.31 5.91 -25.55
N ARG A 139 7.42 6.22 -24.25
CA ARG A 139 7.39 7.60 -23.73
C ARG A 139 8.78 8.17 -23.49
N MET A 140 9.76 7.33 -23.22
CA MET A 140 11.17 7.68 -23.03
C MET A 140 11.96 7.37 -24.29
#